data_AF-A0AAV2BHQ9-F1
#
_entry.id   AF-A0AAV2BHQ9-F1
#
_cell.length_a   1.000
_cell.length_b   1.000
_cell.length_c   1.000
_cell.angle_alpha   90.00
_cell.angle_beta   90.00
_cell.angle_gamma   90.00
#
_symmetry.space_group_name_H-M   'P 1'
#
loop_
_entity.id
_entity.type
_entity.pdbx_description
1 polymer ?
#
loop_
_entity_poly.entity_id
_entity_poly.type
_entity_poly.pdbx_seq_one_letter_code
_entity_poly.pdbx_strand_id
1 'polypeptide(L)'
;MLFMSVVLYAPVIALSAVTDLSIEVSILVFGAVCTFYCAVGGLRAVIWTDVFQAGLMFLCLIVMYIKGIQEAGGVLNIYEKSAKGKRLEIFDFEENFIKRYTFLNSFCRGLFGALAYYGTSQIEVQRMLSMKSVNKARAALNWSIIPVAALVILCTLFGLVLYTIFHTCDPVADEARTGVSRHDQLAPYYIITRFNHLPGVTGICVAGIFSGSLSTISSALNSLSSVTVVDFIKPACKASTLSEKKIVLIAKMLSVLYGIICIGLTFAVSKVDSIVTISNTFLSIMEGPILAVYFVAVLSRKGTEKNILVGLILGVIFTAWIGAGVLSSGYQPPALPLNSSGCPSLQNISNVFSNFTSICESGGQCSSVDIEPSEPFFLYKTSFLWVSTFGCFATLLFIGLAILFTGYRDVIPADSKYLSPVARFWIKGTSFETKQNLSNDLKERNDLDVQNEIENTEKVNTSV
;
A
#
# COMPACT_ATOMS: atom_id res chain seq x y z
N MET A 1 -4.50 10.37 2.80
CA MET A 1 -5.93 10.61 2.49
C MET A 1 -6.37 9.86 1.24
N LEU A 2 -5.66 9.95 0.10
CA LEU A 2 -6.00 9.21 -1.13
C LEU A 2 -6.27 7.70 -0.94
N PHE A 3 -5.42 6.98 -0.20
CA PHE A 3 -5.68 5.57 0.13
C PHE A 3 -6.97 5.40 0.97
N MET A 4 -7.22 6.30 1.92
CA MET A 4 -8.40 6.21 2.80
C MET A 4 -9.71 6.42 2.04
N SER A 5 -9.72 7.25 0.98
CA SER A 5 -10.89 7.37 0.10
C SER A 5 -11.20 6.08 -0.66
N VAL A 6 -10.17 5.31 -1.03
CA VAL A 6 -10.37 3.99 -1.64
C VAL A 6 -10.93 3.00 -0.63
N VAL A 7 -10.43 3.03 0.60
CA VAL A 7 -10.96 2.23 1.71
C VAL A 7 -12.41 2.59 2.04
N LEU A 8 -12.80 3.88 1.96
CA LEU A 8 -14.19 4.30 2.17
C LEU A 8 -15.13 3.80 1.06
N TYR A 9 -14.63 3.62 -0.17
CA TYR A 9 -15.44 3.23 -1.32
C TYR A 9 -15.87 1.76 -1.31
N ALA A 10 -15.03 0.84 -0.80
CA ALA A 10 -15.36 -0.58 -0.73
C ALA A 10 -16.68 -0.90 0.03
N PRO A 11 -16.92 -0.38 1.26
CA PRO A 11 -18.17 -0.61 1.98
C PRO A 11 -19.34 0.17 1.38
N VAL A 12 -19.10 1.28 0.69
CA VAL A 12 -20.13 2.02 -0.05
C VAL A 12 -20.73 1.14 -1.14
N ILE A 13 -19.90 0.41 -1.89
CA ILE A 13 -20.36 -0.55 -2.90
C ILE A 13 -21.24 -1.64 -2.27
N ALA A 14 -20.80 -2.16 -1.13
CA ALA A 14 -21.58 -3.15 -0.40
C ALA A 14 -22.90 -2.56 0.11
N LEU A 15 -22.89 -1.33 0.62
CA LEU A 15 -24.09 -0.64 1.10
C LEU A 15 -25.09 -0.40 -0.04
N SER A 16 -24.64 0.17 -1.16
CA SER A 16 -25.51 0.45 -2.31
C SER A 16 -26.15 -0.81 -2.87
N ALA A 17 -25.43 -1.95 -2.82
CA ALA A 17 -25.98 -3.23 -3.25
C ALA A 17 -27.07 -3.77 -2.31
N VAL A 18 -27.00 -3.46 -1.00
CA VAL A 18 -27.94 -4.00 0.02
C VAL A 18 -29.16 -3.11 0.22
N THR A 19 -29.01 -1.78 0.11
CA THR A 19 -30.05 -0.82 0.51
C THR A 19 -30.70 -0.07 -0.65
N ASP A 20 -30.41 -0.46 -1.90
CA ASP A 20 -30.86 0.22 -3.13
C ASP A 20 -30.56 1.73 -3.16
N LEU A 21 -29.63 2.20 -2.31
CA LEU A 21 -29.23 3.59 -2.26
C LEU A 21 -28.25 3.87 -3.39
N SER A 22 -28.35 5.06 -3.98
CA SER A 22 -27.35 5.51 -4.94
C SER A 22 -25.95 5.53 -4.29
N ILE A 23 -24.91 5.34 -5.11
CA ILE A 23 -23.52 5.32 -4.64
C ILE A 23 -23.20 6.65 -3.94
N GLU A 24 -23.70 7.77 -4.47
CA GLU A 24 -23.48 9.12 -3.94
C GLU A 24 -24.05 9.27 -2.53
N VAL A 25 -25.30 8.83 -2.31
CA VAL A 25 -25.93 8.87 -0.99
C VAL A 25 -25.21 7.94 -0.03
N SER A 26 -24.81 6.76 -0.50
CA SER A 26 -24.06 5.77 0.29
C SER A 26 -22.70 6.32 0.75
N ILE A 27 -21.98 7.06 -0.10
CA ILE A 27 -20.73 7.77 0.25
C ILE A 27 -20.99 8.77 1.37
N LEU A 28 -22.02 9.60 1.25
CA LEU A 28 -22.33 10.63 2.24
C LEU A 28 -22.73 10.02 3.59
N VAL A 29 -23.62 9.04 3.59
CA VAL A 29 -24.13 8.40 4.82
C VAL A 29 -23.00 7.65 5.52
N PHE A 30 -22.32 6.74 4.83
CA PHE A 30 -21.26 5.94 5.45
C PHE A 30 -20.06 6.82 5.86
N GLY A 31 -19.68 7.76 5.01
CA GLY A 31 -18.63 8.74 5.29
C GLY A 31 -18.93 9.63 6.50
N ALA A 32 -20.16 10.12 6.64
CA ALA A 32 -20.57 10.94 7.77
C ALA A 32 -20.55 10.13 9.08
N VAL A 33 -21.11 8.92 9.08
CA VAL A 33 -21.08 8.01 10.24
C VAL A 33 -19.66 7.68 10.65
N CYS A 34 -18.81 7.32 9.68
CA CYS A 34 -17.40 7.04 9.90
C CYS A 34 -16.69 8.25 10.52
N THR A 35 -16.83 9.43 9.91
CA THR A 35 -16.18 10.67 10.36
C THR A 35 -16.60 11.05 11.78
N PHE A 36 -17.89 11.02 12.07
CA PHE A 36 -18.43 11.33 13.39
C PHE A 36 -17.87 10.40 14.46
N TYR A 37 -17.93 9.09 14.21
CA TYR A 37 -17.41 8.07 15.12
C TYR A 37 -15.90 8.27 15.40
N CYS A 38 -15.11 8.54 14.35
CA CYS A 38 -13.67 8.77 14.47
C CYS A 38 -13.32 10.02 15.27
N ALA A 39 -14.10 11.09 15.11
CA ALA A 39 -13.89 12.34 15.82
C ALA A 39 -14.18 12.21 17.33
N VAL A 40 -15.09 11.33 17.74
CA VAL A 40 -15.50 11.18 19.14
C VAL A 40 -14.59 10.20 19.91
N GLY A 41 -14.22 9.08 19.31
CA GLY A 41 -13.69 7.90 20.02
C GLY A 41 -12.33 8.08 20.71
N GLY A 42 -11.39 8.79 20.10
CA GLY A 42 -9.99 8.82 20.56
C GLY A 42 -9.31 7.44 20.54
N LEU A 43 -7.98 7.42 20.70
CA LEU A 43 -7.18 6.20 20.45
C LEU A 43 -7.63 4.98 21.27
N ARG A 44 -7.99 5.15 22.55
CA ARG A 44 -8.40 4.03 23.41
C ARG A 44 -9.71 3.40 22.94
N ALA A 45 -10.71 4.19 22.56
CA ALA A 45 -11.98 3.63 22.09
C ALA A 45 -11.81 2.99 20.71
N VAL A 46 -10.99 3.59 19.83
CA VAL A 46 -10.66 3.03 18.51
C VAL A 46 -10.02 1.65 18.64
N ILE A 47 -9.06 1.46 19.56
CA ILE A 47 -8.45 0.14 19.77
C ILE A 47 -9.47 -0.91 20.21
N TRP A 48 -10.42 -0.55 21.09
CA TRP A 48 -11.43 -1.50 21.56
C TRP A 48 -12.43 -1.89 20.46
N THR A 49 -12.87 -0.93 19.65
CA THR A 49 -13.78 -1.22 18.55
C THR A 49 -13.11 -2.02 17.43
N ASP A 50 -11.83 -1.79 17.15
CA ASP A 50 -11.07 -2.59 16.19
C ASP A 50 -11.06 -4.08 16.56
N VAL A 51 -11.00 -4.42 17.86
CA VAL A 51 -11.05 -5.81 18.34
C VAL A 51 -12.39 -6.46 18.00
N PHE A 52 -13.51 -5.77 18.24
CA PHE A 52 -14.83 -6.28 17.87
C PHE A 52 -15.02 -6.37 16.36
N GLN A 53 -14.51 -5.38 15.62
CA GLN A 53 -14.55 -5.31 14.16
C GLN A 53 -13.76 -6.47 13.52
N ALA A 54 -12.57 -6.79 14.04
CA ALA A 54 -11.81 -7.96 13.60
C ALA A 54 -12.62 -9.26 13.78
N GLY A 55 -13.31 -9.42 14.92
CA GLY A 55 -14.20 -10.56 15.16
C GLY A 55 -15.32 -10.68 14.12
N LEU A 56 -15.96 -9.56 13.77
CA LEU A 56 -17.00 -9.52 12.73
C LEU A 56 -16.46 -9.89 11.34
N MET A 57 -15.25 -9.48 11.00
CA MET A 57 -14.60 -9.85 9.73
C MET A 57 -14.39 -11.35 9.61
N PHE A 58 -13.86 -12.00 10.67
CA PHE A 58 -13.70 -13.46 10.69
C PHE A 58 -15.04 -14.19 10.67
N LEU A 59 -16.03 -13.72 11.42
CA LEU A 59 -17.37 -14.31 11.42
C LEU A 59 -18.02 -14.26 10.04
N CYS A 60 -17.93 -13.11 9.36
CA CYS A 60 -18.39 -12.94 7.98
C CYS A 60 -17.74 -13.98 7.05
N LEU A 61 -16.41 -14.11 7.10
CA LEU A 61 -15.71 -15.09 6.27
C LEU A 61 -16.13 -16.52 6.58
N ILE A 62 -16.24 -16.92 7.85
CA ILE A 62 -16.67 -18.27 8.24
C ILE A 62 -18.03 -18.60 7.65
N VAL A 63 -19.00 -17.69 7.78
CA VAL A 63 -20.36 -17.86 7.23
C VAL A 63 -20.30 -18.00 5.71
N MET A 64 -19.55 -17.13 5.03
CA MET A 64 -19.40 -17.17 3.57
C MET A 64 -18.76 -18.48 3.10
N TYR A 65 -17.76 -18.99 3.82
CA TYR A 65 -17.08 -20.25 3.52
C TYR A 65 -17.99 -21.47 3.69
N ILE A 66 -18.73 -21.56 4.79
CA ILE A 66 -19.65 -22.69 5.04
C ILE A 66 -20.64 -22.81 3.88
N LYS A 67 -21.28 -21.71 3.51
CA LYS A 67 -22.24 -21.71 2.40
C LYS A 67 -21.57 -21.93 1.05
N GLY A 68 -20.43 -21.28 0.83
CA GLY A 68 -19.72 -21.31 -0.46
C GLY A 68 -19.16 -22.70 -0.79
N ILE A 69 -18.62 -23.42 0.19
CA ILE A 69 -18.13 -24.80 -0.01
C ILE A 69 -19.29 -25.75 -0.29
N GLN A 70 -20.42 -25.59 0.41
CA GLN A 70 -21.62 -26.40 0.16
C GLN A 70 -22.15 -26.20 -1.26
N GLU A 71 -22.27 -24.95 -1.71
CA GLU A 71 -22.76 -24.61 -3.05
C GLU A 71 -21.77 -25.01 -4.16
N ALA A 72 -20.48 -24.90 -3.89
CA ALA A 72 -19.45 -25.37 -4.79
C ALA A 72 -19.42 -26.90 -4.95
N GLY A 73 -20.15 -27.67 -4.12
CA GLY A 73 -20.11 -29.13 -4.14
C GLY A 73 -18.86 -29.72 -3.49
N GLY A 74 -18.24 -28.98 -2.56
CA GLY A 74 -17.07 -29.40 -1.80
C GLY A 74 -15.75 -28.78 -2.25
N VAL A 75 -14.72 -28.93 -1.41
CA VAL A 75 -13.39 -28.33 -1.61
C VAL A 75 -12.68 -28.90 -2.84
N LEU A 76 -12.91 -30.19 -3.15
CA LEU A 76 -12.29 -30.83 -4.31
C LEU A 76 -12.74 -30.18 -5.63
N ASN A 77 -14.03 -29.87 -5.77
CA ASN A 77 -14.54 -29.20 -6.98
C ASN A 77 -14.00 -27.77 -7.13
N ILE A 78 -13.80 -27.07 -6.01
CA ILE A 78 -13.15 -25.75 -6.00
C ILE A 78 -11.72 -25.86 -6.53
N TYR A 79 -10.97 -26.85 -6.06
CA TYR A 79 -9.61 -27.11 -6.51
C TYR A 79 -9.58 -27.46 -8.02
N GLU A 80 -10.39 -28.43 -8.47
CA GLU A 80 -10.39 -28.88 -9.85
C GLU A 80 -10.77 -27.77 -10.84
N LYS A 81 -11.83 -26.99 -10.55
CA LYS A 81 -12.24 -25.88 -11.42
C LYS A 81 -11.22 -24.76 -11.42
N SER A 82 -10.65 -24.42 -10.26
CA SER A 82 -9.60 -23.39 -10.17
C SER A 82 -8.32 -23.82 -10.89
N ALA A 83 -7.97 -25.10 -10.85
CA ALA A 83 -6.84 -25.68 -11.59
C ALA A 83 -7.07 -25.59 -13.10
N LYS A 84 -8.24 -26.02 -13.59
CA LYS A 84 -8.64 -25.90 -15.01
C LYS A 84 -8.64 -24.45 -15.48
N GLY A 85 -9.04 -23.53 -14.62
CA GLY A 85 -9.01 -22.09 -14.86
C GLY A 85 -7.63 -21.43 -14.75
N LYS A 86 -6.54 -22.18 -14.51
CA LYS A 86 -5.17 -21.63 -14.31
C LYS A 86 -5.08 -20.57 -13.19
N ARG A 87 -5.91 -20.71 -12.14
CA ARG A 87 -5.98 -19.77 -11.01
C ARG A 87 -5.24 -20.25 -9.75
N LEU A 88 -4.56 -21.39 -9.84
CA LEU A 88 -3.74 -21.97 -8.76
C LEU A 88 -2.23 -21.81 -9.00
N GLU A 89 -1.83 -20.99 -9.96
CA GLU A 89 -0.43 -20.70 -10.26
C GLU A 89 0.14 -19.73 -9.20
N ILE A 90 0.79 -20.29 -8.17
CA ILE A 90 1.36 -19.52 -7.04
C ILE A 90 2.77 -19.01 -7.35
N PHE A 91 3.58 -19.82 -8.04
CA PHE A 91 5.00 -19.56 -8.28
C PHE A 91 5.25 -19.30 -9.77
N ASP A 92 4.95 -18.09 -10.20
CA ASP A 92 5.26 -17.61 -11.54
C ASP A 92 6.56 -16.77 -11.51
N PHE A 93 7.65 -17.37 -11.97
CA PHE A 93 8.99 -16.75 -11.99
C PHE A 93 9.30 -16.02 -13.31
N GLU A 94 8.29 -15.75 -14.14
CA GLU A 94 8.49 -14.96 -15.37
C GLU A 94 8.98 -13.54 -15.04
N GLU A 95 10.09 -13.14 -15.65
CA GLU A 95 10.69 -11.80 -15.48
C GLU A 95 9.95 -10.77 -16.36
N ASN A 96 8.70 -10.50 -16.01
CA ASN A 96 7.84 -9.57 -16.73
C ASN A 96 7.35 -8.45 -15.82
N PHE A 97 7.82 -7.22 -16.07
CA PHE A 97 7.46 -6.04 -15.29
C PHE A 97 6.03 -5.55 -15.56
N ILE A 98 5.43 -5.93 -16.70
CA ILE A 98 4.07 -5.55 -17.12
C ILE A 98 3.03 -6.48 -16.50
N LYS A 99 3.36 -7.77 -16.35
CA LYS A 99 2.44 -8.79 -15.82
C LYS A 99 1.96 -8.41 -14.41
N ARG A 100 0.64 -8.45 -14.21
CA ARG A 100 -0.03 -7.94 -13.00
C ARG A 100 0.51 -8.58 -11.72
N TYR A 101 0.67 -9.90 -11.69
CA TYR A 101 1.20 -10.67 -10.58
C TYR A 101 2.28 -11.65 -11.08
N THR A 102 3.46 -11.59 -10.48
CA THR A 102 4.55 -12.58 -10.59
C THR A 102 5.08 -12.83 -9.18
N PHE A 103 5.84 -13.91 -8.99
CA PHE A 103 6.46 -14.21 -7.70
C PHE A 103 7.34 -13.03 -7.24
N LEU A 104 8.20 -12.53 -8.15
CA LEU A 104 9.16 -11.49 -7.81
C LEU A 104 8.48 -10.15 -7.48
N ASN A 105 7.52 -9.70 -8.31
CA ASN A 105 6.84 -8.43 -8.05
C ASN A 105 6.00 -8.47 -6.76
N SER A 106 5.40 -9.61 -6.44
CA SER A 106 4.59 -9.81 -5.25
C SER A 106 5.46 -9.90 -4.00
N PHE A 107 6.59 -10.61 -4.10
CA PHE A 107 7.59 -10.68 -3.03
C PHE A 107 8.18 -9.30 -2.73
N CYS A 108 8.63 -8.57 -3.76
CA CYS A 108 9.16 -7.21 -3.60
C CYS A 108 8.10 -6.26 -3.01
N ARG A 109 6.86 -6.29 -3.53
CA ARG A 109 5.76 -5.51 -2.96
C ARG A 109 5.54 -5.82 -1.49
N GLY A 110 5.51 -7.11 -1.12
CA GLY A 110 5.32 -7.56 0.25
C GLY A 110 6.45 -7.10 1.17
N LEU A 111 7.71 -7.26 0.75
CA LEU A 111 8.89 -6.87 1.52
C LEU A 111 8.95 -5.36 1.76
N PHE A 112 8.95 -4.56 0.70
CA PHE A 112 9.05 -3.09 0.81
C PHE A 112 7.79 -2.49 1.44
N GLY A 113 6.61 -3.04 1.11
CA GLY A 113 5.34 -2.63 1.72
C GLY A 113 5.30 -2.89 3.23
N ALA A 114 5.68 -4.10 3.67
CA ALA A 114 5.69 -4.43 5.10
C ALA A 114 6.71 -3.58 5.87
N LEU A 115 7.91 -3.37 5.31
CA LEU A 115 8.92 -2.51 5.91
C LEU A 115 8.45 -1.06 6.05
N ALA A 116 7.82 -0.50 5.01
CA ALA A 116 7.24 0.84 5.06
C ALA A 116 6.10 0.92 6.07
N TYR A 117 5.16 -0.03 6.04
CA TYR A 117 3.99 -0.03 6.90
C TYR A 117 4.37 -0.17 8.39
N TYR A 118 5.12 -1.21 8.76
CA TYR A 118 5.47 -1.43 10.17
C TYR A 118 6.61 -0.54 10.68
N GLY A 119 7.50 -0.09 9.79
CA GLY A 119 8.67 0.71 10.16
C GLY A 119 8.42 2.22 10.20
N THR A 120 7.52 2.73 9.36
CA THR A 120 7.38 4.18 9.13
C THR A 120 5.95 4.70 9.30
N SER A 121 4.92 3.84 9.26
CA SER A 121 3.53 4.29 9.39
C SER A 121 3.23 4.74 10.81
N GLN A 122 2.71 5.96 10.93
CA GLN A 122 2.28 6.49 12.22
C GLN A 122 1.18 5.65 12.87
N ILE A 123 0.33 5.00 12.07
CA ILE A 123 -0.77 4.17 12.59
C ILE A 123 -0.22 3.06 13.49
N GLU A 124 0.83 2.38 13.03
CA GLU A 124 1.46 1.29 13.78
C GLU A 124 2.35 1.82 14.89
N VAL A 125 3.20 2.81 14.61
CA VAL A 125 4.12 3.39 15.59
C VAL A 125 3.37 3.93 16.81
N GLN A 126 2.25 4.62 16.61
CA GLN A 126 1.46 5.18 17.71
C GLN A 126 0.86 4.08 18.62
N ARG A 127 0.43 2.96 18.05
CA ARG A 127 -0.08 1.81 18.81
C ARG A 127 1.03 1.16 19.63
N MET A 128 2.23 1.02 19.05
CA MET A 128 3.38 0.46 19.75
C MET A 128 3.86 1.34 20.91
N LEU A 129 3.87 2.66 20.72
CA LEU A 129 4.23 3.63 21.76
C LEU A 129 3.22 3.71 22.91
N SER A 130 1.99 3.24 22.70
CA SER A 130 0.95 3.18 23.74
C SER A 130 1.12 1.99 24.69
N MET A 131 2.07 1.09 24.42
CA MET A 131 2.34 -0.11 25.23
C MET A 131 3.28 0.20 26.40
N LYS A 132 3.06 -0.49 27.53
CA LYS A 132 3.84 -0.27 28.77
C LYS A 132 5.33 -0.63 28.67
N SER A 133 5.74 -1.43 27.68
CA SER A 133 7.12 -1.91 27.55
C SER A 133 7.43 -2.32 26.10
N VAL A 134 8.68 -2.13 25.68
CA VAL A 134 9.20 -2.54 24.37
C VAL A 134 9.03 -4.05 24.14
N ASN A 135 9.19 -4.88 25.18
CA ASN A 135 9.00 -6.33 25.04
C ASN A 135 7.55 -6.69 24.70
N LYS A 136 6.59 -5.95 25.26
CA LYS A 136 5.16 -6.12 24.94
C LYS A 136 4.83 -5.62 23.53
N ALA A 137 5.42 -4.50 23.11
CA ALA A 137 5.28 -4.01 21.74
C ALA A 137 5.83 -5.03 20.72
N ARG A 138 7.02 -5.60 20.97
CA ARG A 138 7.60 -6.65 20.12
C ARG A 138 6.73 -7.91 20.07
N ALA A 139 6.20 -8.34 21.22
CA ALA A 139 5.28 -9.46 21.27
C ALA A 139 4.02 -9.16 20.45
N ALA A 140 3.42 -7.97 20.61
CA ALA A 140 2.23 -7.56 19.86
C ALA A 140 2.47 -7.56 18.34
N LEU A 141 3.62 -7.08 17.87
CA LEU A 141 4.01 -7.14 16.46
C LEU A 141 4.14 -8.58 15.95
N ASN A 142 4.78 -9.47 16.71
CA ASN A 142 4.92 -10.87 16.29
C ASN A 142 3.56 -11.59 16.27
N TRP A 143 2.71 -11.32 17.26
CA TRP A 143 1.37 -11.91 17.35
C TRP A 143 0.41 -11.37 16.30
N SER A 144 0.60 -10.15 15.78
CA SER A 144 -0.29 -9.57 14.76
C SER A 144 -0.11 -10.20 13.38
N ILE A 145 1.05 -10.83 13.10
CA ILE A 145 1.33 -11.49 11.81
C ILE A 145 0.31 -12.60 11.53
N ILE A 146 -0.01 -13.42 12.53
CA ILE A 146 -0.90 -14.59 12.37
C ILE A 146 -2.31 -14.19 11.90
N PRO A 147 -3.07 -13.33 12.61
CA PRO A 147 -4.42 -12.96 12.18
C PRO A 147 -4.43 -12.17 10.87
N VAL A 148 -3.42 -11.31 10.63
CA VAL A 148 -3.33 -10.55 9.36
C VAL A 148 -3.10 -11.50 8.19
N ALA A 149 -2.12 -12.41 8.30
CA ALA A 149 -1.85 -13.40 7.26
C ALA A 149 -3.06 -14.32 7.03
N ALA A 150 -3.68 -14.81 8.11
CA ALA A 150 -4.87 -15.64 8.03
C ALA A 150 -6.02 -14.92 7.30
N LEU A 151 -6.29 -13.65 7.65
CA LEU A 151 -7.34 -12.86 7.00
C LEU A 151 -7.07 -12.67 5.50
N VAL A 152 -5.85 -12.28 5.12
CA VAL A 152 -5.48 -12.06 3.72
C VAL A 152 -5.58 -13.34 2.89
N ILE A 153 -5.06 -14.46 3.43
CA ILE A 153 -5.14 -15.77 2.77
C ILE A 153 -6.60 -16.20 2.63
N LEU A 154 -7.41 -16.08 3.68
CA LEU A 154 -8.82 -16.46 3.65
C LEU A 154 -9.63 -15.61 2.67
N CYS A 155 -9.39 -14.28 2.58
CA CYS A 155 -10.04 -13.44 1.58
C CYS A 155 -9.65 -13.86 0.15
N THR A 156 -8.36 -14.15 -0.08
CA THR A 156 -7.85 -14.54 -1.40
C THR A 156 -8.41 -15.89 -1.84
N LEU A 157 -8.39 -16.89 -0.95
CA LEU A 157 -8.96 -18.21 -1.20
C LEU A 157 -10.47 -18.16 -1.40
N PHE A 158 -11.18 -17.22 -0.75
CA PHE A 158 -12.61 -17.04 -0.96
C PHE A 158 -12.91 -16.55 -2.38
N GLY A 159 -12.00 -15.80 -3.01
CA GLY A 159 -12.07 -15.47 -4.43
C GLY A 159 -12.14 -16.69 -5.34
N LEU A 160 -11.45 -17.80 -4.99
CA LEU A 160 -11.53 -19.07 -5.74
C LEU A 160 -12.89 -19.76 -5.56
N VAL A 161 -13.49 -19.64 -4.37
CA VAL A 161 -14.85 -20.12 -4.10
C VAL A 161 -15.84 -19.37 -4.98
N LEU A 162 -15.77 -18.03 -5.01
CA LEU A 162 -16.62 -17.21 -5.88
C LEU A 162 -16.43 -17.56 -7.35
N TYR A 163 -15.18 -17.73 -7.81
CA TYR A 163 -14.89 -18.15 -9.17
C TYR A 163 -15.55 -19.49 -9.51
N THR A 164 -15.51 -20.47 -8.60
CA THR A 164 -16.10 -21.80 -8.81
C THR A 164 -17.63 -21.74 -8.93
N ILE A 165 -18.27 -20.89 -8.11
CA ILE A 165 -19.72 -20.67 -8.11
C ILE A 165 -20.16 -19.95 -9.40
N PHE A 166 -19.41 -18.92 -9.81
CA PHE A 166 -19.69 -18.09 -10.97
C PHE A 166 -18.97 -18.53 -12.25
N HIS A 167 -18.39 -19.73 -12.26
CA HIS A 167 -17.59 -20.22 -13.39
C HIS A 167 -18.40 -20.31 -14.70
N THR A 168 -19.68 -20.68 -14.60
CA THR A 168 -20.55 -20.98 -15.74
C THR A 168 -21.18 -19.73 -16.34
N CYS A 169 -21.47 -18.75 -15.50
CA CYS A 169 -21.95 -17.45 -15.89
C CYS A 169 -21.37 -16.41 -14.94
N ASP A 170 -20.52 -15.54 -15.48
CA ASP A 170 -19.95 -14.42 -14.75
C ASP A 170 -21.03 -13.34 -14.54
N PRO A 171 -21.35 -12.97 -13.28
CA PRO A 171 -22.29 -11.89 -13.00
C PRO A 171 -21.92 -10.57 -13.66
N VAL A 172 -20.63 -10.29 -13.86
CA VAL A 172 -20.14 -9.04 -14.47
C VAL A 172 -20.43 -9.03 -15.98
N ALA A 173 -20.36 -10.19 -16.64
CA ALA A 173 -20.72 -10.30 -18.05
C ALA A 173 -22.25 -10.21 -18.29
N ASP A 174 -23.05 -10.49 -17.27
CA ASP A 174 -24.52 -10.41 -17.27
C ASP A 174 -25.02 -9.18 -16.47
N GLU A 175 -24.32 -8.04 -16.62
CA GLU A 175 -24.61 -6.79 -15.90
C GLU A 175 -26.08 -6.37 -16.00
N ALA A 176 -26.70 -6.54 -17.17
CA ALA A 176 -28.09 -6.16 -17.41
C ALA A 176 -29.10 -6.83 -16.46
N ARG A 177 -28.81 -8.05 -15.99
CA ARG A 177 -29.67 -8.79 -15.06
C ARG A 177 -29.18 -8.70 -13.62
N THR A 178 -27.86 -8.73 -13.42
CA THR A 178 -27.27 -8.79 -12.07
C THR A 178 -27.09 -7.42 -11.43
N GLY A 179 -27.02 -6.35 -12.24
CA GLY A 179 -26.65 -5.00 -11.80
C GLY A 179 -25.18 -4.90 -11.36
N VAL A 180 -24.36 -5.91 -11.62
CA VAL A 180 -22.96 -5.98 -11.21
C VAL A 180 -22.09 -5.53 -12.38
N SER A 181 -21.52 -4.34 -12.28
CA SER A 181 -20.63 -3.78 -13.30
C SER A 181 -19.16 -4.11 -13.05
N ARG A 182 -18.81 -4.55 -11.83
CA ARG A 182 -17.41 -4.70 -11.40
C ARG A 182 -17.16 -5.98 -10.63
N HIS A 183 -15.94 -6.50 -10.76
CA HIS A 183 -15.52 -7.67 -10.01
C HIS A 183 -15.43 -7.42 -8.49
N ASP A 184 -15.18 -6.16 -8.08
CA ASP A 184 -15.15 -5.75 -6.67
C ASP A 184 -16.53 -5.90 -5.98
N GLN A 185 -17.62 -6.00 -6.74
CA GLN A 185 -19.00 -6.17 -6.24
C GLN A 185 -19.39 -7.63 -6.02
N LEU A 186 -18.58 -8.61 -6.47
CA LEU A 186 -18.95 -10.03 -6.43
C LEU A 186 -19.19 -10.54 -5.01
N ALA A 187 -18.38 -10.13 -4.03
CA ALA A 187 -18.56 -10.56 -2.65
C ALA A 187 -19.86 -10.00 -2.03
N PRO A 188 -20.16 -8.68 -2.10
CA PRO A 188 -21.47 -8.16 -1.70
C PRO A 188 -22.65 -8.81 -2.44
N TYR A 189 -22.54 -8.96 -3.75
CA TYR A 189 -23.56 -9.62 -4.57
C TYR A 189 -23.84 -11.05 -4.12
N TYR A 190 -22.79 -11.83 -3.84
CA TYR A 190 -22.91 -13.17 -3.29
C TYR A 190 -23.63 -13.18 -1.94
N ILE A 191 -23.29 -12.24 -1.04
CA ILE A 191 -23.93 -12.13 0.27
C ILE A 191 -25.44 -11.88 0.13
N ILE A 192 -25.83 -10.92 -0.70
CA ILE A 192 -27.24 -10.55 -0.82
C ILE A 192 -28.04 -11.66 -1.51
N THR A 193 -27.53 -12.21 -2.61
CA THR A 193 -28.25 -13.21 -3.39
C THR A 193 -28.39 -14.54 -2.67
N ARG A 194 -27.39 -14.94 -1.88
CA ARG A 194 -27.38 -16.27 -1.23
C ARG A 194 -27.87 -16.27 0.20
N PHE A 195 -27.85 -15.13 0.89
CA PHE A 195 -28.31 -15.03 2.27
C PHE A 195 -29.62 -14.24 2.43
N ASN A 196 -30.27 -13.80 1.33
CA ASN A 196 -31.57 -13.10 1.38
C ASN A 196 -32.64 -13.81 2.24
N HIS A 197 -32.66 -15.14 2.22
CA HIS A 197 -33.61 -15.97 2.96
C HIS A 197 -33.29 -16.13 4.45
N LEU A 198 -32.10 -15.68 4.90
CA LEU A 198 -31.65 -15.75 6.29
C LEU A 198 -31.53 -14.33 6.88
N PRO A 199 -32.64 -13.74 7.35
CA PRO A 199 -32.62 -12.40 7.93
C PRO A 199 -31.65 -12.37 9.12
N GLY A 200 -30.78 -11.36 9.14
CA GLY A 200 -29.72 -11.18 10.15
C GLY A 200 -28.32 -11.63 9.68
N VAL A 201 -28.20 -12.76 8.97
CA VAL A 201 -26.91 -13.25 8.47
C VAL A 201 -26.32 -12.30 7.43
N THR A 202 -27.15 -11.82 6.50
CA THR A 202 -26.79 -10.77 5.53
C THR A 202 -26.25 -9.53 6.25
N GLY A 203 -26.94 -9.08 7.31
CA GLY A 203 -26.53 -7.92 8.09
C GLY A 203 -25.19 -8.11 8.80
N ILE A 204 -24.94 -9.28 9.38
CA ILE A 204 -23.66 -9.63 10.00
C ILE A 204 -22.53 -9.62 8.96
N CYS A 205 -22.76 -10.18 7.77
CA CYS A 205 -21.74 -10.21 6.72
C CYS A 205 -21.41 -8.79 6.20
N VAL A 206 -22.44 -7.98 5.95
CA VAL A 206 -22.26 -6.57 5.55
C VAL A 206 -21.55 -5.77 6.64
N ALA A 207 -21.89 -5.98 7.92
CA ALA A 207 -21.18 -5.38 9.04
C ALA A 207 -19.70 -5.82 9.10
N GLY A 208 -19.40 -7.08 8.75
CA GLY A 208 -18.03 -7.58 8.62
C GLY A 208 -17.23 -6.85 7.53
N ILE A 209 -17.82 -6.59 6.37
CA ILE A 209 -17.19 -5.79 5.30
C ILE A 209 -16.91 -4.36 5.78
N PHE A 210 -17.90 -3.74 6.44
CA PHE A 210 -17.77 -2.36 6.92
C PHE A 210 -16.70 -2.23 8.01
N SER A 211 -16.58 -3.26 8.86
CA SER A 211 -15.63 -3.32 9.96
C SER A 211 -14.17 -3.16 9.50
N GLY A 212 -13.78 -3.79 8.40
CA GLY A 212 -12.41 -3.65 7.87
C GLY A 212 -12.07 -2.23 7.39
N SER A 213 -13.06 -1.54 6.82
CA SER A 213 -12.88 -0.17 6.33
C SER A 213 -12.91 0.85 7.46
N LEU A 214 -13.83 0.68 8.42
CA LEU A 214 -14.01 1.57 9.56
C LEU A 214 -12.80 1.56 10.51
N SER A 215 -12.22 0.39 10.79
CA SER A 215 -10.98 0.27 11.59
C SER A 215 -9.80 0.99 10.94
N THR A 216 -9.65 0.83 9.63
CA THR A 216 -8.57 1.46 8.85
C THR A 216 -8.71 2.98 8.81
N ILE A 217 -9.90 3.50 8.49
CA ILE A 217 -10.15 4.94 8.38
C ILE A 217 -10.03 5.62 9.74
N SER A 218 -10.59 5.01 10.80
CA SER A 218 -10.52 5.58 12.15
C SER A 218 -9.10 5.70 12.68
N SER A 219 -8.29 4.67 12.47
CA SER A 219 -6.85 4.68 12.77
C SER A 219 -6.13 5.81 12.04
N ALA A 220 -6.40 5.95 10.73
CA ALA A 220 -5.76 6.95 9.90
C ALA A 220 -6.13 8.38 10.28
N LEU A 221 -7.41 8.67 10.52
CA LEU A 221 -7.88 9.99 10.93
C LEU A 221 -7.32 10.40 12.30
N ASN A 222 -7.25 9.45 13.24
CA ASN A 222 -6.64 9.67 14.55
C ASN A 222 -5.12 9.92 14.45
N SER A 223 -4.41 9.14 13.64
CA SER A 223 -2.97 9.33 13.46
C SER A 223 -2.65 10.62 12.73
N LEU A 224 -3.44 11.00 11.71
CA LEU A 224 -3.23 12.24 10.98
C LEU A 224 -3.51 13.46 11.85
N SER A 225 -4.63 13.49 12.59
CA SER A 225 -4.90 14.59 13.52
C SER A 225 -3.83 14.70 14.62
N SER A 226 -3.35 13.57 15.13
CA SER A 226 -2.25 13.55 16.11
C SER A 226 -0.94 14.12 15.54
N VAL A 227 -0.55 13.70 14.33
CA VAL A 227 0.66 14.20 13.64
C VAL A 227 0.55 15.69 13.37
N THR A 228 -0.58 16.15 12.82
CA THR A 228 -0.78 17.58 12.54
C THR A 228 -0.68 18.43 13.80
N VAL A 229 -1.27 17.96 14.90
CA VAL A 229 -1.19 18.67 16.18
C VAL A 229 0.23 18.72 16.73
N VAL A 230 0.93 17.59 16.74
CA VAL A 230 2.25 17.48 17.38
C VAL A 230 3.35 18.12 16.54
N ASP A 231 3.31 17.93 15.22
CA ASP A 231 4.43 18.27 14.33
C ASP A 231 4.26 19.65 13.68
N PHE A 232 3.02 20.15 13.54
CA PHE A 232 2.77 21.45 12.89
C PHE A 232 2.18 22.49 13.84
N ILE A 233 1.08 22.17 14.54
CA ILE A 233 0.37 23.15 15.36
C ILE A 233 1.16 23.51 16.62
N LYS A 234 1.67 22.51 17.35
CA LYS A 234 2.43 22.76 18.58
C LYS A 234 3.68 23.63 18.33
N PRO A 235 4.52 23.34 17.32
CA PRO A 235 5.67 24.18 16.99
C PRO A 235 5.26 25.57 16.50
N ALA A 236 4.29 25.67 15.58
CA ALA A 236 3.88 26.96 14.99
C ALA A 236 3.29 27.92 16.03
N CYS A 237 2.50 27.41 16.98
CA CYS A 237 1.87 28.24 18.01
C CYS A 237 2.74 28.48 19.25
N LYS A 238 4.01 28.04 19.28
CA LYS A 238 4.86 28.04 20.50
C LYS A 238 4.10 27.46 21.71
N ALA A 239 3.40 26.36 21.48
CA ALA A 239 2.25 25.89 22.26
C ALA A 239 2.59 25.21 23.61
N SER A 240 3.64 25.65 24.31
CA SER A 240 3.82 25.28 25.73
C SER A 240 2.72 25.87 26.63
N THR A 241 1.86 26.75 26.08
CA THR A 241 0.76 27.45 26.77
C THR A 241 -0.65 26.95 26.42
N LEU A 242 -0.81 25.99 25.51
CA LEU A 242 -2.15 25.48 25.15
C LEU A 242 -2.64 24.44 26.16
N SER A 243 -3.82 24.70 26.76
CA SER A 243 -4.51 23.72 27.60
C SER A 243 -4.78 22.42 26.84
N GLU A 244 -4.60 21.27 27.51
CA GLU A 244 -4.89 19.94 26.96
C GLU A 244 -6.28 19.84 26.34
N LYS A 245 -7.29 20.49 26.96
CA LYS A 245 -8.66 20.51 26.44
C LYS A 245 -8.74 21.15 25.05
N LYS A 246 -7.97 22.23 24.81
CA LYS A 246 -7.91 22.89 23.50
C LYS A 246 -7.19 22.02 22.47
N ILE A 247 -6.11 21.35 22.87
CA ILE A 247 -5.37 20.43 22.00
C ILE A 247 -6.26 19.27 21.54
N VAL A 248 -7.01 18.67 22.47
CA VAL A 248 -7.97 17.60 22.16
C VAL A 248 -9.07 18.12 21.24
N LEU A 249 -9.63 19.31 21.50
CA LEU A 249 -10.64 19.90 20.63
C LEU A 249 -10.12 20.12 19.21
N ILE A 250 -8.90 20.67 19.06
CA ILE A 250 -8.26 20.87 17.76
C ILE A 250 -8.07 19.52 17.04
N ALA A 251 -7.57 18.50 17.73
CA ALA A 251 -7.42 17.17 17.15
C ALA A 251 -8.75 16.60 16.64
N LYS A 252 -9.84 16.76 17.41
CA LYS A 252 -11.18 16.33 17.00
C LYS A 252 -11.68 17.09 15.77
N MET A 253 -11.50 18.40 15.71
CA MET A 253 -11.87 19.21 14.55
C MET A 253 -11.07 18.83 13.30
N LEU A 254 -9.77 18.54 13.45
CA LEU A 254 -8.94 18.03 12.36
C LEU A 254 -9.41 16.66 11.87
N SER A 255 -9.77 15.74 12.77
CA SER A 255 -10.35 14.45 12.38
C SER A 255 -11.62 14.62 11.54
N VAL A 256 -12.50 15.57 11.90
CA VAL A 256 -13.69 15.92 11.10
C VAL A 256 -13.30 16.48 9.74
N LEU A 257 -12.36 17.43 9.69
CA LEU A 257 -11.87 18.02 8.44
C LEU A 257 -11.30 16.95 7.49
N TYR A 258 -10.46 16.06 8.00
CA TYR A 258 -9.89 14.97 7.21
C TYR A 258 -10.95 13.97 6.76
N GLY A 259 -11.98 13.71 7.57
CA GLY A 259 -13.14 12.93 7.16
C GLY A 259 -13.90 13.56 5.99
N ILE A 260 -14.16 14.87 6.04
CA ILE A 260 -14.80 15.63 4.94
C ILE A 260 -13.95 15.56 3.65
N ILE A 261 -12.63 15.74 3.78
CA ILE A 261 -11.71 15.60 2.64
C ILE A 261 -11.75 14.17 2.07
N CYS A 262 -11.77 13.16 2.94
CA CYS A 262 -11.88 11.75 2.54
C CYS A 262 -13.17 11.47 1.76
N ILE A 263 -14.31 12.00 2.23
CA ILE A 263 -15.60 11.91 1.52
C ILE A 263 -15.49 12.55 0.14
N GLY A 264 -14.97 13.78 0.05
CA GLY A 264 -14.79 14.48 -1.22
C GLY A 264 -13.92 13.71 -2.22
N LEU A 265 -12.79 13.14 -1.76
CA LEU A 265 -11.92 12.31 -2.59
C LEU A 265 -12.56 10.99 -3.01
N THR A 266 -13.47 10.44 -2.21
CA THR A 266 -14.17 9.18 -2.51
C THR A 266 -15.08 9.31 -3.74
N PHE A 267 -15.69 10.49 -3.96
CA PHE A 267 -16.43 10.77 -5.20
C PHE A 267 -15.55 10.76 -6.46
N ALA A 268 -14.26 11.04 -6.34
CA ALA A 268 -13.33 10.90 -7.45
C ALA A 268 -12.95 9.42 -7.67
N VAL A 269 -12.74 8.68 -6.58
CA VAL A 269 -12.41 7.25 -6.62
C VAL A 269 -13.54 6.39 -7.18
N SER A 270 -14.81 6.79 -6.99
CA SER A 270 -15.96 6.05 -7.50
C SER A 270 -16.03 5.91 -9.02
N LYS A 271 -15.18 6.65 -9.75
CA LYS A 271 -15.09 6.63 -11.22
C LYS A 271 -13.99 5.70 -11.76
N VAL A 272 -13.29 4.94 -10.91
CA VAL A 272 -12.08 4.19 -11.30
C VAL A 272 -12.34 2.68 -11.35
N ASP A 273 -11.88 1.98 -12.38
CA ASP A 273 -12.21 0.59 -12.74
C ASP A 273 -11.76 -0.52 -11.77
N SER A 274 -10.71 -0.32 -10.97
CA SER A 274 -10.26 -1.33 -10.00
C SER A 274 -9.77 -0.72 -8.70
N ILE A 275 -10.44 -1.10 -7.60
CA ILE A 275 -10.12 -0.64 -6.23
C ILE A 275 -8.73 -1.13 -5.80
N VAL A 276 -8.39 -2.38 -6.13
CA VAL A 276 -7.09 -2.98 -5.79
C VAL A 276 -5.93 -2.26 -6.48
N THR A 277 -6.09 -1.92 -7.76
CA THR A 277 -5.05 -1.20 -8.51
C THR A 277 -4.85 0.21 -7.93
N ILE A 278 -5.92 1.00 -7.80
CA ILE A 278 -5.79 2.38 -7.31
C ILE A 278 -5.31 2.46 -5.86
N SER A 279 -5.78 1.58 -4.97
CA SER A 279 -5.33 1.55 -3.57
C SER A 279 -3.83 1.28 -3.48
N ASN A 280 -3.32 0.28 -4.20
CA ASN A 280 -1.89 -0.05 -4.18
C ASN A 280 -1.05 1.03 -4.85
N THR A 281 -1.51 1.65 -5.93
CA THR A 281 -0.81 2.77 -6.57
C THR A 281 -0.69 3.95 -5.60
N PHE A 282 -1.80 4.39 -4.98
CA PHE A 282 -1.78 5.49 -4.02
C PHE A 282 -0.89 5.24 -2.81
N LEU A 283 -0.88 4.01 -2.31
CA LEU A 283 -0.03 3.63 -1.19
C LEU A 283 1.46 3.62 -1.60
N SER A 284 1.76 3.05 -2.77
CA SER A 284 3.12 2.92 -3.29
C SER A 284 3.81 4.25 -3.62
N ILE A 285 3.04 5.29 -4.00
CA ILE A 285 3.60 6.62 -4.30
C ILE A 285 4.41 7.16 -3.11
N MET A 286 3.96 6.91 -1.88
CA MET A 286 4.57 7.46 -0.67
C MET A 286 5.43 6.45 0.10
N GLU A 287 5.05 5.16 0.12
CA GLU A 287 5.76 4.12 0.87
C GLU A 287 7.23 4.00 0.46
N GLY A 288 7.51 3.96 -0.84
CA GLY A 288 8.87 3.79 -1.37
C GLY A 288 9.82 4.92 -0.94
N PRO A 289 9.51 6.19 -1.26
CA PRO A 289 10.36 7.33 -0.89
C PRO A 289 10.56 7.50 0.61
N ILE A 290 9.53 7.29 1.43
CA ILE A 290 9.64 7.40 2.90
C ILE A 290 10.53 6.29 3.45
N LEU A 291 10.37 5.06 2.95
CA LEU A 291 11.21 3.93 3.36
C LEU A 291 12.69 4.16 3.01
N ALA A 292 12.99 4.75 1.84
CA ALA A 292 14.35 5.12 1.46
C ALA A 292 15.00 6.11 2.45
N VAL A 293 14.27 7.15 2.86
CA VAL A 293 14.73 8.09 3.88
C VAL A 293 14.99 7.37 5.20
N TYR A 294 14.10 6.46 5.60
CA TYR A 294 14.27 5.69 6.83
C TYR A 294 15.49 4.77 6.78
N PHE A 295 15.75 4.11 5.64
CA PHE A 295 16.97 3.32 5.45
C PHE A 295 18.23 4.18 5.58
N VAL A 296 18.28 5.35 4.94
CA VAL A 296 19.44 6.25 5.10
C VAL A 296 19.61 6.67 6.55
N ALA A 297 18.52 7.02 7.25
CA ALA A 297 18.58 7.46 8.64
C ALA A 297 19.07 6.36 9.61
N VAL A 298 18.73 5.09 9.35
CA VAL A 298 19.03 3.97 10.26
C VAL A 298 20.32 3.21 9.89
N LEU A 299 20.72 3.27 8.61
CA LEU A 299 21.86 2.52 8.07
C LEU A 299 23.07 3.40 7.74
N SER A 300 22.88 4.70 7.53
CA SER A 300 23.95 5.63 7.16
C SER A 300 24.13 6.74 8.19
N ARG A 301 25.35 7.25 8.28
CA ARG A 301 25.70 8.48 9.02
C ARG A 301 25.91 9.67 8.09
N LYS A 302 25.98 9.40 6.78
CA LYS A 302 26.33 10.34 5.72
C LYS A 302 25.06 10.98 5.16
N GLY A 303 25.02 12.30 5.17
CA GLY A 303 23.99 13.10 4.52
C GLY A 303 23.54 14.26 5.40
N THR A 304 23.18 15.39 4.77
CA THR A 304 22.57 16.53 5.48
C THR A 304 21.05 16.49 5.33
N GLU A 305 20.35 17.26 6.17
CA GLU A 305 18.88 17.44 6.08
C GLU A 305 18.42 17.84 4.67
N LYS A 306 19.20 18.69 3.99
CA LYS A 306 18.90 19.19 2.64
C LYS A 306 19.00 18.07 1.61
N ASN A 307 20.03 17.24 1.71
CA ASN A 307 20.25 16.13 0.77
C ASN A 307 19.11 15.12 0.84
N ILE A 308 18.69 14.81 2.07
CA ILE A 308 17.56 13.91 2.33
C ILE A 308 16.26 14.52 1.80
N LEU A 309 16.01 15.80 2.06
CA LEU A 309 14.81 16.49 1.60
C LEU A 309 14.71 16.54 0.07
N VAL A 310 15.81 16.87 -0.62
CA VAL A 310 15.86 16.90 -2.09
C VAL A 310 15.58 15.51 -2.66
N GLY A 311 16.25 14.48 -2.13
CA GLY A 311 16.03 13.11 -2.59
C GLY A 311 14.60 12.61 -2.36
N LEU A 312 14.00 12.96 -1.22
CA LEU A 312 12.59 12.65 -0.91
C LEU A 312 11.64 13.32 -1.90
N ILE A 313 11.80 14.63 -2.16
CA ILE A 313 10.94 15.37 -3.09
C ILE A 313 11.04 14.79 -4.50
N LEU A 314 12.27 14.57 -5.01
CA LEU A 314 12.47 13.97 -6.33
C LEU A 314 11.92 12.56 -6.41
N GLY A 315 12.07 11.78 -5.34
CA GLY A 315 11.50 10.45 -5.20
C GLY A 315 9.98 10.42 -5.31
N VAL A 316 9.31 11.29 -4.55
CA VAL A 316 7.84 11.42 -4.57
C VAL A 316 7.34 11.91 -5.94
N ILE A 317 8.05 12.86 -6.57
CA ILE A 317 7.70 13.32 -7.93
C ILE A 317 7.81 12.15 -8.93
N PHE A 318 8.89 11.37 -8.85
CA PHE A 318 9.11 10.23 -9.73
C PHE A 318 8.03 9.14 -9.56
N THR A 319 7.70 8.76 -8.33
CA THR A 319 6.65 7.77 -8.09
C THR A 319 5.26 8.29 -8.41
N ALA A 320 4.98 9.56 -8.14
CA ALA A 320 3.72 10.20 -8.52
C ALA A 320 3.56 10.27 -10.04
N TRP A 321 4.63 10.52 -10.78
CA TRP A 321 4.64 10.49 -12.24
C TRP A 321 4.31 9.10 -12.79
N ILE A 322 4.97 8.05 -12.27
CA ILE A 322 4.67 6.67 -12.65
C ILE A 322 3.23 6.31 -12.28
N GLY A 323 2.79 6.61 -11.04
CA GLY A 323 1.45 6.31 -10.57
C GLY A 323 0.35 7.01 -11.36
N ALA A 324 0.56 8.29 -11.73
CA ALA A 324 -0.34 9.02 -12.60
C ALA A 324 -0.40 8.40 -14.00
N GLY A 325 0.74 7.99 -14.55
CA GLY A 325 0.80 7.32 -15.85
C GLY A 325 0.11 5.94 -15.86
N VAL A 326 0.27 5.14 -14.80
CA VAL A 326 -0.46 3.87 -14.64
C VAL A 326 -1.97 4.11 -14.65
N LEU A 327 -2.45 5.16 -13.98
CA LEU A 327 -3.88 5.49 -13.94
C LEU A 327 -4.41 6.11 -15.24
N SER A 328 -3.60 6.86 -15.99
CA SER A 328 -4.02 7.56 -17.21
C SER A 328 -3.81 6.77 -18.50
N SER A 329 -2.94 5.75 -18.49
CA SER A 329 -2.60 4.97 -19.69
C SER A 329 -3.74 4.16 -20.28
N GLY A 330 -4.81 3.92 -19.51
CA GLY A 330 -5.90 3.03 -19.91
C GLY A 330 -5.49 1.56 -20.09
N TYR A 331 -4.25 1.19 -19.75
CA TYR A 331 -3.75 -0.16 -19.91
C TYR A 331 -4.41 -1.10 -18.91
N GLN A 332 -5.24 -2.01 -19.42
CA GLN A 332 -5.84 -3.08 -18.63
C GLN A 332 -5.04 -4.37 -18.86
N PRO A 333 -4.40 -4.94 -17.83
CA PRO A 333 -3.69 -6.20 -17.99
C PRO A 333 -4.66 -7.31 -18.40
N PRO A 334 -4.26 -8.24 -19.29
CA PRO A 334 -5.14 -9.27 -19.80
C PRO A 334 -5.69 -10.13 -18.65
N ALA A 335 -7.01 -10.24 -18.57
CA ALA A 335 -7.68 -11.09 -17.60
C ALA A 335 -7.60 -12.56 -18.02
N LEU A 336 -7.58 -13.47 -17.04
CA LEU A 336 -7.75 -14.90 -17.30
C LEU A 336 -9.14 -15.15 -17.88
N PRO A 337 -9.28 -16.07 -18.86
CA PRO A 337 -10.57 -16.31 -19.50
C PRO A 337 -11.62 -16.74 -18.47
N LEU A 338 -12.82 -16.21 -18.66
CA LEU A 338 -14.04 -16.55 -17.93
C LEU A 338 -15.00 -17.20 -18.93
N ASN A 339 -15.78 -18.18 -18.46
CA ASN A 339 -16.74 -18.84 -19.32
C ASN A 339 -18.11 -18.15 -19.20
N SER A 340 -18.68 -17.70 -20.32
CA SER A 340 -20.00 -17.08 -20.40
C SER A 340 -21.04 -17.97 -21.09
N SER A 341 -20.66 -19.21 -21.45
CA SER A 341 -21.50 -20.12 -22.24
C SER A 341 -22.82 -20.51 -21.56
N GLY A 342 -22.90 -20.41 -20.24
CA GLY A 342 -24.10 -20.72 -19.47
C GLY A 342 -24.86 -19.49 -18.97
N CYS A 343 -24.48 -18.28 -19.40
CA CYS A 343 -25.31 -17.12 -19.15
C CYS A 343 -26.58 -17.21 -20.02
N PRO A 344 -27.77 -16.91 -19.46
CA PRO A 344 -28.98 -16.83 -20.27
C PRO A 344 -28.75 -15.80 -21.38
N SER A 345 -28.84 -16.23 -22.64
CA SER A 345 -28.53 -15.37 -23.77
C SER A 345 -29.46 -14.15 -23.78
N LEU A 346 -28.88 -12.96 -23.92
CA LEU A 346 -29.53 -11.73 -24.38
C LEU A 346 -29.98 -11.89 -25.84
N GLN A 347 -30.77 -12.92 -26.16
CA GLN A 347 -31.28 -13.18 -27.52
C GLN A 347 -32.39 -12.21 -27.94
N ASN A 348 -32.77 -11.23 -27.10
CA ASN A 348 -33.87 -10.30 -27.37
C ASN A 348 -33.52 -8.81 -27.38
N ILE A 349 -32.24 -8.42 -27.40
CA ILE A 349 -31.84 -7.01 -27.63
C ILE A 349 -30.85 -6.92 -28.78
N SER A 350 -31.24 -7.45 -29.94
CA SER A 350 -30.47 -7.34 -31.18
C SER A 350 -30.88 -6.13 -32.02
N ASN A 351 -31.16 -4.94 -31.44
CA ASN A 351 -31.67 -3.80 -32.23
C ASN A 351 -31.48 -2.37 -31.68
N VAL A 352 -30.49 -2.04 -30.82
CA VAL A 352 -30.38 -0.64 -30.33
C VAL A 352 -28.99 0.03 -30.36
N PHE A 353 -27.86 -0.63 -30.63
CA PHE A 353 -26.59 0.10 -30.77
C PHE A 353 -25.73 -0.38 -31.94
N SER A 354 -26.09 0.08 -33.14
CA SER A 354 -25.18 0.15 -34.28
C SER A 354 -25.24 1.55 -34.89
N ASN A 355 -24.88 2.57 -34.11
CA ASN A 355 -24.40 3.84 -34.66
C ASN A 355 -22.87 3.87 -34.54
N PHE A 356 -22.21 2.96 -35.24
CA PHE A 356 -20.86 3.25 -35.72
C PHE A 356 -21.03 4.13 -36.95
N THR A 357 -20.59 5.38 -36.84
CA THR A 357 -20.53 6.30 -37.99
C THR A 357 -19.37 5.86 -38.88
N SER A 358 -19.59 4.86 -39.74
CA SER A 358 -18.66 4.54 -40.82
C SER A 358 -18.84 5.57 -41.93
N ILE A 359 -17.88 6.48 -42.08
CA ILE A 359 -17.77 7.32 -43.27
C ILE A 359 -17.26 6.39 -44.38
N CYS A 360 -18.17 5.94 -45.25
CA CYS A 360 -17.81 5.22 -46.46
C CYS A 360 -17.73 6.22 -47.61
N GLU A 361 -16.54 6.46 -48.15
CA GLU A 361 -16.43 7.12 -49.46
C GLU A 361 -16.88 6.15 -50.57
N SER A 362 -17.49 6.73 -51.60
CA SER A 362 -18.13 6.07 -52.73
C SER A 362 -17.10 5.32 -53.59
N GLY A 363 -16.79 4.08 -53.22
CA GLY A 363 -15.96 3.20 -54.05
C GLY A 363 -14.98 2.35 -53.25
N GLY A 364 -15.48 1.23 -52.73
CA GLY A 364 -14.70 0.00 -52.51
C GLY A 364 -13.38 0.11 -51.77
N GLN A 365 -13.43 0.23 -50.43
CA GLN A 365 -12.61 -0.51 -49.45
C GLN A 365 -12.84 0.12 -48.07
N CYS A 366 -13.58 -0.58 -47.20
CA CYS A 366 -13.63 -0.21 -45.78
C CYS A 366 -12.31 -0.62 -45.14
N SER A 367 -11.35 0.31 -45.07
CA SER A 367 -10.22 0.16 -44.17
C SER A 367 -10.67 0.64 -42.80
N SER A 368 -10.68 -0.24 -41.79
CA SER A 368 -10.66 0.22 -40.41
C SER A 368 -9.37 1.02 -40.26
N VAL A 369 -9.48 2.34 -40.14
CA VAL A 369 -8.38 3.11 -39.57
C VAL A 369 -8.42 2.80 -38.08
N ASP A 370 -7.85 1.64 -37.73
CA ASP A 370 -7.38 1.41 -36.37
C ASP A 370 -6.29 2.45 -36.16
N ILE A 371 -6.67 3.59 -35.58
CA ILE A 371 -5.70 4.45 -34.91
C ILE A 371 -5.17 3.56 -33.79
N GLU A 372 -4.06 2.84 -34.03
CA GLU A 372 -3.33 2.16 -32.96
C GLU A 372 -3.10 3.23 -31.90
N PRO A 373 -3.75 3.14 -30.73
CA PRO A 373 -3.49 4.08 -29.67
C PRO A 373 -1.99 3.96 -29.38
N SER A 374 -1.29 5.10 -29.43
CA SER A 374 0.16 5.13 -29.21
C SER A 374 0.49 4.28 -27.99
N GLU A 375 1.34 3.26 -28.19
CA GLU A 375 1.61 2.32 -27.11
C GLU A 375 2.02 3.09 -25.85
N PRO A 376 1.34 2.86 -24.71
CA PRO A 376 1.68 3.57 -23.49
C PRO A 376 3.15 3.34 -23.13
N PHE A 377 3.79 4.37 -22.60
CA PHE A 377 5.17 4.29 -22.13
C PHE A 377 5.35 3.09 -21.18
N PHE A 378 6.46 2.35 -21.30
CA PHE A 378 6.67 1.07 -20.61
C PHE A 378 6.45 1.13 -19.09
N LEU A 379 6.87 2.21 -18.42
CA LEU A 379 6.65 2.38 -16.98
C LEU A 379 5.18 2.54 -16.60
N TYR A 380 4.32 2.97 -17.52
CA TYR A 380 2.88 3.07 -17.30
C TYR A 380 2.16 1.73 -17.46
N LYS A 381 2.74 0.81 -18.25
CA LYS A 381 2.29 -0.58 -18.37
C LYS A 381 2.78 -1.46 -17.20
N THR A 382 3.75 -0.98 -16.43
CA THR A 382 4.34 -1.73 -15.32
C THR A 382 3.31 -2.02 -14.23
N SER A 383 3.35 -3.22 -13.65
CA SER A 383 2.50 -3.59 -12.53
C SER A 383 2.65 -2.63 -11.37
N PHE A 384 1.53 -2.21 -10.79
CA PHE A 384 1.47 -1.33 -9.62
C PHE A 384 2.24 -1.88 -8.41
N LEU A 385 2.53 -3.18 -8.38
CA LEU A 385 3.32 -3.84 -7.32
C LEU A 385 4.78 -3.35 -7.30
N TRP A 386 5.34 -2.96 -8.44
CA TRP A 386 6.72 -2.49 -8.55
C TRP A 386 6.93 -1.04 -8.10
N VAL A 387 5.88 -0.23 -8.08
CA VAL A 387 5.96 1.23 -7.87
C VAL A 387 6.65 1.57 -6.54
N SER A 388 6.34 0.83 -5.46
CA SER A 388 6.94 1.07 -4.14
C SER A 388 8.45 0.72 -4.14
N THR A 389 8.82 -0.40 -4.75
CA THR A 389 10.23 -0.83 -4.88
C THR A 389 11.03 0.14 -5.73
N PHE A 390 10.53 0.52 -6.90
CA PHE A 390 11.16 1.52 -7.76
C PHE A 390 11.26 2.88 -7.07
N GLY A 391 10.23 3.28 -6.34
CA GLY A 391 10.25 4.49 -5.52
C GLY A 391 11.37 4.49 -4.50
N CYS A 392 11.53 3.38 -3.76
CA CYS A 392 12.59 3.26 -2.76
C CYS A 392 13.99 3.39 -3.38
N PHE A 393 14.28 2.62 -4.45
CA PHE A 393 15.58 2.67 -5.10
C PHE A 393 15.86 4.01 -5.79
N ALA A 394 14.88 4.60 -6.47
CA ALA A 394 15.03 5.91 -7.09
C ALA A 394 15.31 7.01 -6.05
N THR A 395 14.59 7.00 -4.91
CA THR A 395 14.87 7.94 -3.82
C THR A 395 16.26 7.74 -3.22
N LEU A 396 16.71 6.51 -2.99
CA LEU A 396 18.07 6.24 -2.53
C LEU A 396 19.11 6.77 -3.52
N LEU A 397 18.89 6.59 -4.82
CA LEU A 397 19.73 7.13 -5.88
C LEU A 397 19.78 8.67 -5.83
N PHE A 398 18.63 9.34 -5.72
CA PHE A 398 18.57 10.80 -5.64
C PHE A 398 19.25 11.35 -4.38
N ILE A 399 19.10 10.69 -3.23
CA ILE A 399 19.82 11.04 -2.01
C ILE A 399 21.33 10.87 -2.21
N GLY A 400 21.76 9.75 -2.81
CA GLY A 400 23.16 9.48 -3.12
C GLY A 400 23.77 10.53 -4.05
N LEU A 401 23.08 10.90 -5.12
CA LEU A 401 23.49 11.98 -6.03
C LEU A 401 23.56 13.33 -5.31
N ALA A 402 22.57 13.67 -4.49
CA ALA A 402 22.58 14.91 -3.72
C ALA A 402 23.79 14.97 -2.76
N ILE A 403 24.15 13.86 -2.13
CA ILE A 403 25.34 13.74 -1.29
C ILE A 403 26.63 13.92 -2.10
N LEU A 404 26.71 13.36 -3.31
CA LEU A 404 27.89 13.50 -4.17
C LEU A 404 28.11 14.96 -4.60
N PHE A 405 27.05 15.69 -4.96
CA PHE A 405 27.19 17.08 -5.43
C PHE A 405 27.42 18.10 -4.32
N THR A 406 26.81 17.91 -3.14
CA THR A 406 26.84 18.91 -2.05
C THR A 406 27.80 18.54 -0.92
N GLY A 407 28.39 17.36 -0.97
CA GLY A 407 29.15 16.75 0.13
C GLY A 407 28.24 16.18 1.21
N TYR A 408 28.86 15.53 2.21
CA TYR A 408 28.18 15.03 3.40
C TYR A 408 28.83 15.58 4.67
N ARG A 409 28.05 15.58 5.74
CA ARG A 409 28.54 15.69 7.12
C ARG A 409 28.11 14.44 7.88
N ASP A 410 28.96 13.98 8.79
CA ASP A 410 28.58 12.94 9.74
C ASP A 410 27.71 13.57 10.83
N VAL A 411 26.39 13.54 10.62
CA VAL A 411 25.43 14.18 11.54
C VAL A 411 25.22 13.35 12.81
N ILE A 412 25.44 12.03 12.73
CA ILE A 412 25.14 11.09 13.81
C ILE A 412 26.45 10.50 14.36
N PRO A 413 26.67 10.40 15.69
CA PRO A 413 27.81 9.68 16.27
C PRO A 413 27.82 8.18 15.94
N ALA A 414 29.00 7.56 15.85
CA ALA A 414 29.16 6.16 15.44
C ALA A 414 28.50 5.13 16.38
N ASP A 415 28.37 5.48 17.65
CA ASP A 415 27.80 4.69 18.74
C ASP A 415 26.32 5.00 19.02
N SER A 416 25.74 5.94 18.27
CA SER A 416 24.39 6.46 18.47
C SER A 416 23.34 5.37 18.61
N LYS A 417 22.47 5.51 19.61
CA LYS A 417 21.34 4.60 19.86
C LYS A 417 20.32 4.53 18.70
N TYR A 418 20.38 5.49 17.77
CA TYR A 418 19.48 5.60 16.62
C TYR A 418 19.94 4.81 15.39
N LEU A 419 21.20 4.37 15.35
CA LEU A 419 21.69 3.48 14.29
C LEU A 419 21.27 2.04 14.55
N SER A 420 20.96 1.29 13.49
CA SER A 420 20.69 -0.14 13.62
C SER A 420 21.89 -0.89 14.23
N PRO A 421 21.66 -2.01 14.94
CA PRO A 421 22.74 -2.85 15.45
C PRO A 421 23.69 -3.32 14.35
N VAL A 422 23.15 -3.61 13.16
CA VAL A 422 23.91 -3.98 11.96
C VAL A 422 24.81 -2.83 11.53
N ALA A 423 24.25 -1.63 11.34
CA ALA A 423 25.05 -0.46 10.97
C ALA A 423 26.16 -0.18 11.99
N ARG A 424 25.87 -0.26 13.30
CA ARG A 424 26.91 -0.08 14.34
C ARG A 424 28.00 -1.14 14.28
N PHE A 425 27.67 -2.38 13.97
CA PHE A 425 28.64 -3.45 13.80
C PHE A 425 29.59 -3.14 12.63
N TRP A 426 29.06 -2.83 11.45
CA TRP A 426 29.84 -2.47 10.26
C TRP A 426 30.68 -1.19 10.46
N ILE A 427 30.11 -0.18 11.13
CA ILE A 427 30.79 1.10 11.40
C ILE A 427 31.88 0.94 12.45
N LYS A 428 31.69 0.10 13.47
CA LYS A 428 32.76 -0.20 14.44
C LYS A 428 33.92 -0.94 13.79
N GLY A 429 33.65 -1.92 12.92
CA GLY A 429 34.68 -2.64 12.16
C GLY A 429 35.56 -1.71 11.33
N THR A 430 34.94 -0.82 10.55
CA THR A 430 35.66 0.18 9.73
C THR A 430 36.41 1.22 10.58
N SER A 431 35.88 1.63 11.73
CA SER A 431 36.59 2.53 12.65
C SER A 431 37.84 1.88 13.28
N PHE A 432 37.79 0.56 13.49
CA PHE A 432 38.91 -0.21 14.02
C PHE A 432 40.01 -0.35 12.97
N GLU A 433 39.64 -0.73 11.74
CA GLU A 433 40.57 -0.78 10.60
C GLU A 433 41.21 0.59 10.31
N THR A 434 40.43 1.67 10.36
CA THR A 434 40.95 3.02 10.11
C THR A 434 41.95 3.45 11.20
N LYS A 435 41.68 3.13 12.48
CA LYS A 435 42.63 3.39 13.57
C LYS A 435 43.89 2.54 13.45
N GLN A 436 43.76 1.29 12.99
CA GLN A 436 44.89 0.39 12.81
C GLN A 436 45.77 0.83 11.64
N ASN A 437 45.17 1.22 10.51
CA ASN A 437 45.90 1.77 9.36
C ASN A 437 46.58 3.09 9.72
N LEU A 438 45.91 4.00 10.42
CA LEU A 438 46.52 5.26 10.88
C LEU A 438 47.68 5.01 11.86
N SER A 439 47.56 4.01 12.73
CA SER A 439 48.65 3.62 13.63
C SER A 439 49.82 2.97 12.90
N ASN A 440 49.58 2.26 11.80
CA ASN A 440 50.63 1.67 10.98
C ASN A 440 51.34 2.75 10.14
N ASP A 441 50.60 3.68 9.55
CA ASP A 441 51.16 4.83 8.81
C ASP A 441 52.02 5.73 9.72
N LEU A 442 51.60 5.94 10.97
CA LEU A 442 52.39 6.69 11.97
C LEU A 442 53.65 5.95 12.40
N LYS A 443 53.63 4.62 12.45
CA LYS A 443 54.82 3.81 12.72
C LYS A 443 55.80 3.86 11.55
N GLU A 444 55.32 3.65 10.32
CA GLU A 444 56.18 3.75 9.12
C GLU A 444 56.83 5.14 8.99
N ARG A 445 56.09 6.22 9.27
CA ARG A 445 56.67 7.58 9.27
C ARG A 445 57.75 7.76 10.34
N ASN A 446 57.51 7.30 11.56
CA ASN A 446 58.50 7.38 12.62
C ASN A 446 59.74 6.53 12.31
N ASP A 447 59.56 5.35 11.72
CA ASP A 447 60.68 4.47 11.33
C ASP A 447 61.50 5.08 10.18
N LEU A 448 60.86 5.75 9.22
CA LEU A 448 61.51 6.53 8.15
C LEU A 448 62.28 7.75 8.67
N ASP A 449 61.71 8.49 9.64
CA ASP A 449 62.37 9.65 10.25
C ASP A 449 63.62 9.22 11.05
N VAL A 450 63.55 8.09 11.77
CA VAL A 450 64.70 7.51 12.48
C VAL A 450 65.78 7.01 11.51
N GLN A 451 65.41 6.37 10.40
CA GLN A 451 66.38 5.97 9.37
C GLN A 451 67.09 7.17 8.74
N ASN A 452 66.36 8.25 8.46
CA ASN A 452 66.96 9.47 7.91
C ASN A 452 67.90 10.18 8.91
N GLU A 453 67.60 10.14 10.22
CA GLU A 453 68.53 10.63 11.25
C GLU A 453 69.79 9.77 11.33
N ILE A 454 69.67 8.44 11.29
CA ILE A 454 70.82 7.53 11.29
C ILE A 454 71.71 7.76 10.05
N GLU A 455 71.12 7.87 8.86
CA GLU A 455 71.86 8.15 7.62
C GLU A 455 72.57 9.51 7.64
N ASN A 456 71.93 10.53 8.22
CA ASN A 456 72.56 11.84 8.39
C ASN A 456 73.69 11.82 9.42
N THR A 457 73.55 11.02 10.48
CA THR A 457 74.60 10.86 11.51
C THR A 457 75.80 10.09 10.97
N GLU A 458 75.58 9.09 10.12
CA GLU A 458 76.65 8.37 9.42
C GLU A 458 77.37 9.25 8.39
N LYS A 459 76.64 10.07 7.62
CA LYS A 459 77.24 11.04 6.66
C LYS A 459 78.11 12.10 7.36
N VAL A 460 77.71 12.57 8.55
CA VAL A 460 78.49 13.52 9.36
C VAL A 460 79.77 12.87 9.90
N ASN A 461 79.73 11.59 10.29
CA ASN A 461 80.92 10.87 10.78
C ASN A 461 81.92 10.46 9.69
N THR A 462 81.55 10.49 8.41
CA THR A 462 82.46 10.23 7.27
C THR A 462 83.11 11.48 6.67
N SER A 463 82.86 12.67 7.22
CA SER A 463 83.37 13.96 6.72
C SER A 463 84.35 14.69 7.67
N VAL A 464 84.89 13.97 8.65
CA VAL A 464 86.04 14.35 9.49
C VAL A 464 87.20 13.41 9.18
#